data_AF-A0A218MAY0-F1
#
_entry.id   AF-A0A218MAY0-F1
#
_cell.length_a   1.000
_cell.length_b   1.000
_cell.length_c   1.000
_cell.angle_alpha   90.00
_cell.angle_beta   90.00
_cell.angle_gamma   90.00
#
_symmetry.space_group_name_H-M   'P 1'
#
loop_
_entity.id
_entity.type
_entity.pdbx_description
1 polymer ?
#
loop_
_entity_poly.entity_id
_entity_poly.type
_entity_poly.pdbx_seq_one_letter_code
_entity_poly.pdbx_strand_id
1 'polypeptide(L)'
;MGLKDLRKQSAPIPPDGEDKEAQIQAFIAGAPVTTAKSVKRKRKPKATYKRLTFSLSESVEKDILKLSRVPRTFAINKSQVVRAGVLALMEMDRAVLLAVLERAVKGESAELSETMVDEE
;
A
#
# COMPACT_ATOMS: atom_id res chain seq x y z
N MET A 1 27.13 -12.46 1.16
CA MET A 1 26.67 -12.03 2.51
C MET A 1 27.07 -10.56 2.67
N GLY A 2 26.10 -9.63 2.72
CA GLY A 2 26.37 -8.19 2.56
C GLY A 2 26.75 -7.47 3.86
N LEU A 3 27.75 -6.58 3.80
CA LEU A 3 28.24 -5.70 4.89
C LEU A 3 27.26 -4.57 5.29
N LYS A 4 25.94 -4.75 5.13
CA LYS A 4 24.97 -3.64 5.17
C LYS A 4 24.48 -3.26 6.58
N ASP A 5 24.88 -4.00 7.61
CA ASP A 5 24.31 -3.84 8.97
C ASP A 5 25.28 -3.24 10.02
N LEU A 6 26.44 -2.71 9.62
CA LEU A 6 27.32 -1.99 10.55
C LEU A 6 26.80 -0.57 10.82
N ARG A 7 25.93 -0.42 11.83
CA ARG A 7 25.64 0.90 12.42
C ARG A 7 26.79 1.29 13.34
N LYS A 8 27.55 2.30 12.93
CA LYS A 8 28.54 2.98 13.78
C LYS A 8 27.78 3.81 14.83
N GLN A 9 27.86 3.43 16.10
CA GLN A 9 27.37 4.27 17.19
C GLN A 9 28.31 5.47 17.34
N SER A 10 27.81 6.69 17.15
CA SER A 10 28.52 7.91 17.51
C SER A 10 28.32 8.14 19.01
N ALA A 11 29.21 7.58 19.84
CA ALA A 11 29.27 7.96 21.24
C ALA A 11 29.79 9.41 21.34
N PRO A 12 29.18 10.27 22.17
CA PRO A 12 29.72 11.61 22.45
C PRO A 12 31.03 11.47 23.22
N ILE A 13 32.02 12.29 22.86
CA ILE A 13 33.36 12.32 23.49
C ILE A 13 33.24 13.00 24.86
N PRO A 14 33.48 12.32 26.00
CA PRO A 14 33.57 12.94 27.32
C PRO A 14 35.03 13.34 27.64
N PRO A 15 35.25 14.28 28.57
CA PRO A 15 36.55 14.90 28.86
C PRO A 15 37.55 13.94 29.53
N ASP A 16 38.84 14.30 29.47
CA ASP A 16 40.00 13.48 29.88
C ASP A 16 39.97 13.05 31.36
N GLY A 17 39.93 11.73 31.60
CA GLY A 17 39.99 11.11 32.93
C GLY A 17 40.29 9.61 32.88
N GLU A 18 40.62 9.02 34.04
CA GLU A 18 41.02 7.62 34.33
C GLU A 18 40.09 6.56 33.69
N ASP A 19 38.86 6.95 33.36
CA ASP A 19 37.88 6.16 32.62
C ASP A 19 38.39 5.67 31.26
N LYS A 20 39.39 6.33 30.67
CA LYS A 20 40.00 5.91 29.40
C LYS A 20 40.74 4.58 29.52
N GLU A 21 41.54 4.38 30.55
CA GLU A 21 42.30 3.13 30.70
C GLU A 21 41.37 1.94 30.94
N ALA A 22 40.33 2.14 31.76
CA ALA A 22 39.29 1.13 31.98
C ALA A 22 38.51 0.82 30.70
N GLN A 23 38.16 1.83 29.89
CA GLN A 23 37.50 1.63 28.60
C GLN A 23 38.41 0.99 27.55
N ILE A 24 39.70 1.32 27.54
CA ILE A 24 40.71 0.69 26.68
C ILE A 24 40.86 -0.77 27.06
N GLN A 25 40.94 -1.10 28.35
CA GLN A 25 40.99 -2.48 28.82
C GLN A 25 39.71 -3.24 28.46
N ALA A 26 38.52 -2.63 28.60
CA ALA A 26 37.25 -3.22 28.19
C ALA A 26 37.13 -3.40 26.66
N PHE A 27 37.76 -2.53 25.88
CA PHE A 27 37.84 -2.64 24.42
C PHE A 27 38.82 -3.74 23.99
N ILE A 28 40.01 -3.80 24.61
CA ILE A 28 41.03 -4.84 24.38
C ILE A 28 40.52 -6.21 24.80
N ALA A 29 39.77 -6.29 25.91
CA ALA A 29 39.16 -7.52 26.39
C ALA A 29 38.05 -8.05 25.47
N GLY A 30 37.67 -7.29 24.43
CA GLY A 30 36.57 -7.63 23.54
C GLY A 30 35.25 -7.43 24.25
N ALA A 31 34.56 -6.33 23.93
CA ALA A 31 33.22 -6.09 24.45
C ALA A 31 32.34 -7.34 24.23
N PRO A 32 31.62 -7.83 25.26
CA PRO A 32 30.72 -8.95 25.07
C PRO A 32 29.70 -8.54 24.02
N VAL A 33 29.77 -9.18 22.85
CA VAL A 33 28.78 -9.04 21.78
C VAL A 33 27.50 -9.65 22.32
N THR A 34 26.69 -8.85 23.01
CA THR A 34 25.40 -9.31 23.48
C THR A 34 24.51 -9.47 22.24
N THR A 35 24.37 -10.72 21.80
CA THR A 35 23.48 -11.15 20.72
C THR A 35 22.02 -11.15 21.15
N ALA A 36 21.69 -10.44 22.25
CA ALA A 36 20.34 -10.29 22.74
C ALA A 36 19.54 -9.45 21.72
N LYS A 37 18.97 -10.15 20.73
CA LYS A 37 17.90 -9.64 19.88
C LYS A 37 16.85 -9.07 20.83
N SER A 38 16.78 -7.75 20.93
CA SER A 38 15.60 -7.10 21.45
C SER A 38 14.44 -7.61 20.59
N VAL A 39 13.61 -8.48 21.17
CA VAL A 39 12.42 -9.01 20.52
C VAL A 39 11.48 -7.82 20.42
N LYS A 40 11.63 -7.02 19.35
CA LYS A 40 10.65 -6.01 18.99
C LYS A 40 9.36 -6.78 18.76
N ARG A 41 8.46 -6.72 19.75
CA ARG A 41 7.10 -7.25 19.64
C ARG A 41 6.50 -6.65 18.36
N LYS A 42 6.42 -7.46 17.30
CA LYS A 42 5.78 -7.07 16.04
C LYS A 42 4.32 -6.78 16.39
N ARG A 43 3.97 -5.51 16.58
CA ARG A 43 2.58 -5.08 16.68
C ARG A 43 1.94 -5.53 15.38
N LYS A 44 0.99 -6.47 15.46
CA LYS A 44 0.20 -6.87 14.28
C LYS A 44 -0.51 -5.61 13.80
N PRO A 45 -0.22 -5.10 12.59
CA PRO A 45 -0.91 -3.92 12.08
C PRO A 45 -2.41 -4.26 12.02
N LYS A 46 -3.26 -3.35 12.51
CA LYS A 46 -4.71 -3.47 12.32
C LYS A 46 -4.98 -3.56 10.82
N ALA A 47 -5.70 -4.58 10.38
CA ALA A 47 -6.04 -4.74 8.98
C ALA A 47 -6.96 -3.59 8.56
N THR A 48 -6.46 -2.67 7.74
CA THR A 48 -7.22 -1.52 7.23
C THR A 48 -8.27 -1.91 6.19
N TYR A 49 -8.09 -3.07 5.54
CA TYR A 49 -8.95 -3.52 4.44
C TYR A 49 -9.38 -4.96 4.64
N LYS A 50 -10.67 -5.23 4.39
CA LYS A 50 -11.21 -6.58 4.24
C LYS A 50 -11.12 -6.99 2.77
N ARG A 51 -10.62 -8.19 2.49
CA ARG A 51 -10.58 -8.75 1.13
C ARG A 51 -11.94 -9.35 0.80
N LEU A 52 -12.55 -8.88 -0.28
CA LEU A 52 -13.75 -9.47 -0.85
C LEU A 52 -13.36 -10.32 -2.06
N THR A 53 -13.89 -11.54 -2.13
CA THR A 53 -13.72 -12.43 -3.27
C THR A 53 -15.06 -12.59 -3.97
N PHE A 54 -15.10 -12.25 -5.26
CA PHE A 54 -16.28 -12.43 -6.11
C PHE A 54 -15.81 -12.79 -7.52
N SER A 55 -16.65 -13.55 -8.21
CA SER A 55 -16.41 -13.95 -9.60
C SER A 55 -17.01 -12.91 -10.53
N LEU A 56 -16.26 -12.55 -11.58
CA LEU A 56 -16.70 -11.67 -12.65
C LEU A 56 -16.60 -12.40 -13.99
N SER A 57 -17.41 -12.01 -14.96
CA SER A 57 -17.20 -12.44 -16.34
C SER A 57 -15.92 -11.81 -16.91
N GLU A 58 -15.34 -12.47 -17.91
CA GLU A 58 -14.12 -11.97 -18.57
C GLU A 58 -14.33 -10.60 -19.23
N SER A 59 -15.54 -10.31 -19.72
CA SER A 59 -15.90 -9.00 -20.26
C SER A 59 -15.78 -7.90 -19.21
N VAL A 60 -16.38 -8.10 -18.03
CA VAL A 60 -16.34 -7.11 -16.94
C VAL A 60 -14.92 -6.92 -16.41
N GLU A 61 -14.11 -7.98 -16.35
CA GLU A 61 -12.69 -7.82 -16.00
C GLU A 61 -11.94 -6.96 -17.01
N LYS A 62 -12.16 -7.17 -18.32
CA LYS A 62 -11.56 -6.35 -19.38
C LYS A 62 -11.99 -4.89 -19.25
N ASP A 63 -13.25 -4.62 -18.92
CA ASP A 63 -13.74 -3.26 -18.76
C ASP A 63 -13.15 -2.57 -17.53
N ILE A 64 -13.00 -3.28 -16.40
CA ILE A 64 -12.28 -2.77 -15.22
C ILE A 64 -10.82 -2.43 -15.59
N LEU A 65 -10.17 -3.26 -16.40
CA LEU A 65 -8.81 -2.99 -16.88
C LEU A 65 -8.75 -1.78 -17.81
N LYS A 66 -9.71 -1.60 -18.71
CA LYS A 66 -9.81 -0.40 -19.55
C LYS A 66 -9.96 0.86 -18.68
N LEU A 67 -10.90 0.85 -17.72
CA LEU A 67 -11.11 1.95 -16.78
C LEU A 67 -9.84 2.29 -15.99
N SER A 68 -9.04 1.29 -15.63
CA SER A 68 -7.78 1.53 -14.92
C SER A 68 -6.72 2.28 -15.74
N ARG A 69 -6.88 2.36 -17.07
CA ARG A 69 -5.97 3.04 -17.99
C ARG A 69 -6.48 4.40 -18.44
N VAL A 70 -7.70 4.78 -18.06
CA VAL A 70 -8.30 6.09 -18.38
C VAL A 70 -7.49 7.26 -17.79
N PRO A 71 -7.11 7.26 -16.49
CA PRO A 71 -6.38 8.40 -15.94
C PRO A 71 -4.96 8.46 -16.51
N ARG A 72 -4.64 9.58 -17.19
CA ARG A 72 -3.28 9.87 -17.67
C ARG A 72 -2.36 10.44 -16.59
N THR A 73 -2.93 10.93 -15.49
CA THR A 73 -2.22 11.68 -14.44
C THR A 73 -1.77 10.82 -13.25
N PHE A 74 -2.48 9.74 -12.94
CA PHE A 74 -2.16 8.87 -11.82
C PHE A 74 -2.47 7.41 -12.11
N ALA A 75 -1.73 6.51 -11.46
CA ALA A 75 -1.98 5.08 -11.54
C ALA A 75 -3.15 4.70 -10.62
N ILE A 76 -4.10 3.94 -11.16
CA ILE A 76 -5.22 3.39 -10.39
C ILE A 76 -5.22 1.86 -10.49
N ASN A 77 -5.50 1.19 -9.38
CA ASN A 77 -5.61 -0.27 -9.34
C ASN A 77 -7.06 -0.75 -9.46
N LYS A 78 -7.26 -2.04 -9.77
CA LYS A 78 -8.60 -2.65 -9.90
C LYS A 78 -9.49 -2.39 -8.66
N SER A 79 -8.92 -2.45 -7.45
CA SER A 79 -9.66 -2.20 -6.21
C SER A 79 -10.11 -0.74 -6.05
N GLN A 80 -9.36 0.22 -6.58
CA GLN A 80 -9.74 1.63 -6.59
C GLN A 80 -10.80 1.90 -7.64
N VAL A 81 -10.75 1.24 -8.81
CA VAL A 81 -11.83 1.32 -9.81
C VAL A 81 -13.15 0.82 -9.22
N VAL A 82 -13.13 -0.32 -8.52
CA VAL A 82 -14.34 -0.84 -7.84
C VAL A 82 -14.84 0.15 -6.78
N ARG A 83 -13.94 0.75 -5.99
CA ARG A 83 -14.32 1.78 -5.00
C ARG A 83 -14.94 3.02 -5.67
N ALA A 84 -14.38 3.49 -6.77
CA ALA A 84 -14.93 4.60 -7.53
C ALA A 84 -16.33 4.27 -8.08
N GLY A 85 -16.53 3.04 -8.58
CA GLY A 85 -17.85 2.57 -9.01
C GLY A 85 -18.87 2.56 -7.86
N VAL A 86 -18.49 2.11 -6.67
CA VAL A 86 -19.38 2.15 -5.49
C VAL A 86 -19.72 3.59 -5.10
N LEU A 87 -18.75 4.51 -5.10
CA LEU A 87 -18.99 5.92 -4.82
C LEU A 87 -19.97 6.52 -5.82
N ALA A 88 -19.75 6.28 -7.12
CA ALA A 88 -20.65 6.75 -8.17
C ALA A 88 -22.08 6.20 -7.98
N LEU A 89 -22.24 4.93 -7.62
CA LEU A 89 -23.57 4.34 -7.35
C LEU A 89 -24.25 4.95 -6.12
N MET A 90 -23.48 5.40 -5.12
CA MET A 90 -24.03 6.06 -3.93
C MET A 90 -24.47 7.51 -4.18
N GLU A 91 -23.92 8.17 -5.20
CA GLU A 91 -24.27 9.54 -5.59
C GLU A 91 -25.52 9.59 -6.48
N MET A 92 -25.95 8.47 -7.07
CA MET A 92 -27.11 8.39 -7.96
C MET A 92 -28.44 8.46 -7.20
N ASP A 93 -29.46 9.02 -7.85
CA ASP A 93 -30.84 8.96 -7.37
C ASP A 93 -31.35 7.51 -7.28
N ARG A 94 -32.20 7.26 -6.29
CA ARG A 94 -32.70 5.91 -5.99
C ARG A 94 -33.37 5.23 -7.19
N ALA A 95 -34.13 5.97 -8.00
CA ALA A 95 -34.79 5.41 -9.18
C ALA A 95 -33.78 4.96 -10.25
N VAL A 96 -32.74 5.78 -10.48
CA VAL A 96 -31.66 5.47 -11.43
C VAL A 96 -30.84 4.29 -10.94
N LEU A 97 -30.49 4.27 -9.65
CA LEU A 97 -29.75 3.18 -9.02
C LEU A 97 -30.48 1.84 -9.22
N LEU A 98 -31.79 1.78 -8.97
CA LEU A 98 -32.57 0.55 -9.17
C LEU A 98 -32.55 0.09 -10.63
N ALA A 99 -32.72 1.01 -11.58
CA ALA A 99 -32.66 0.68 -13.00
C ALA A 99 -31.29 0.14 -13.43
N VAL A 100 -30.20 0.73 -12.93
CA VAL A 100 -28.83 0.27 -13.21
C VAL A 100 -28.59 -1.13 -12.62
N LEU A 101 -29.05 -1.38 -11.40
CA LEU A 101 -28.93 -2.69 -10.76
C LEU A 101 -29.75 -3.77 -11.49
N GLU A 102 -30.96 -3.45 -11.96
CA GLU A 102 -31.75 -4.37 -12.78
C GLU A 102 -31.04 -4.74 -14.09
N ARG A 103 -30.40 -3.78 -14.76
CA ARG A 103 -29.60 -4.06 -15.96
C ARG A 103 -28.38 -4.94 -15.66
N ALA A 104 -27.72 -4.69 -14.53
CA ALA A 104 -26.58 -5.49 -14.09
C ALA A 104 -26.98 -6.95 -13.82
N VAL A 105 -28.18 -7.20 -13.27
CA VAL A 105 -28.72 -8.56 -13.10
C VAL A 105 -29.02 -9.23 -14.44
N LYS A 106 -29.51 -8.48 -15.43
CA LYS A 106 -29.78 -8.98 -16.79
C LYS A 106 -28.50 -9.22 -17.60
N GLY A 107 -27.35 -8.74 -17.14
CA GLY A 107 -26.05 -8.95 -17.79
C GLY A 107 -25.81 -8.04 -19.00
N GLU A 108 -26.47 -6.89 -19.06
CA GLU A 108 -26.26 -5.90 -20.13
C GLU A 108 -24.91 -5.18 -19.94
N SER A 109 -24.06 -5.22 -20.97
CA SER A 109 -22.77 -4.52 -20.99
C SER A 109 -22.95 -3.08 -21.48
N ALA A 110 -22.35 -2.11 -20.80
CA ALA A 110 -22.30 -0.73 -21.28
C ALA A 110 -21.06 -0.54 -22.19
N GLU A 111 -21.29 -0.15 -23.44
CA GLU A 111 -20.22 0.30 -24.35
C GLU A 111 -19.80 1.72 -23.94
N LEU A 112 -18.50 1.94 -23.72
CA LEU A 112 -17.93 3.28 -23.53
C LEU A 112 -18.04 4.03 -24.86
N SER A 113 -18.97 4.97 -24.95
CA SER A 113 -18.99 5.91 -26.08
C SER A 113 -17.83 6.89 -25.92
N GLU A 114 -16.86 6.76 -26.84
CA GLU A 114 -15.77 7.71 -27.01
C GLU A 114 -16.36 9.02 -27.53
N THR A 115 -16.76 9.91 -26.62
CA THR A 115 -17.08 11.28 -26.98
C THR A 115 -15.76 11.99 -27.25
N MET A 116 -15.46 12.19 -28.53
CA MET A 116 -14.42 13.09 -29.00
C MET A 116 -14.67 14.46 -28.35
N VAL A 117 -13.84 14.81 -27.38
CA VAL A 117 -13.67 16.20 -26.96
C VAL A 117 -12.63 16.77 -27.89
N ASP A 118 -13.08 17.33 -29.01
CA ASP A 118 -12.30 18.30 -29.79
C ASP A 118 -12.08 19.52 -28.87
N GLU A 119 -10.84 19.70 -28.41
CA GLU A 119 -10.41 20.95 -27.77
C GLU A 119 -10.14 21.98 -28.88
N GLU A 120 -10.94 23.05 -28.93
CA GLU A 120 -10.60 24.33 -29.60
C GLU A 120 -9.62 25.15 -28.76
#